data_AF-A0A8I7B3H4-F1
#
_entry.id   AF-A0A8I7B3H4-F1
#
_cell.length_a   1.000
_cell.length_b   1.000
_cell.length_c   1.000
_cell.angle_alpha   90.00
_cell.angle_beta   90.00
_cell.angle_gamma   90.00
#
_symmetry.space_group_name_H-M   'P 1'
#
loop_
_entity.id
_entity.type
_entity.pdbx_description
1 polymer ?
#
loop_
_entity_poly.entity_id
_entity_poly.type
_entity_poly.pdbx_seq_one_letter_code
_entity_poly.pdbx_strand_id
1 'polypeptide(L)'
;MPLPMRRLAAAPSLPAVHPHDSHAPPSVRLRRQHGRVSMERTSTTTGRGVSCVMASGKEHATTTTADEKKGGLRGKLKKVVLAYSGGLDTSVIVPWLRENYGCEVVCFTADVGQGDIELEGLEKKAKASGASQLVVKDLTEEFVGEYIYPCLRAGAVYERKYLLGTSMARPVIAKAMVDVAKEVGADAVAHGCTGKGNDQVRFELTFYALNPELKVVAPWREWDITGREDAIEYAKKHNVPIPVSKKSIYSRDRNLWHLSHEGDILEDPANEPKEDMYMMSVSPESAPSKPEYLEIGIVAGVPTSINGKDLSPATLLAKLNEIGGKHGIGRIDMVENRLVGMKSRGVYETPGGTVMAAAVRELESLTLDRETMQWKDMLALKYAELVYAGRWFDPLRLSMDAFMEKITATTTGSVTLKLYKGSVTVASRKSPYSLYREDISSFENGEIYDQADAEGFIRLYGLPTRVRAMLEKGI
;
A
#
# COMPACT_ATOMS: atom_id res chain seq x y z
N MET A 1 24.18 19.93 -77.10
CA MET A 1 25.52 19.32 -76.96
C MET A 1 25.78 19.06 -75.47
N PRO A 2 25.92 17.80 -75.02
CA PRO A 2 26.12 17.47 -73.62
C PRO A 2 27.61 17.45 -73.25
N LEU A 3 27.97 18.05 -72.11
CA LEU A 3 29.29 17.95 -71.48
C LEU A 3 29.36 16.74 -70.52
N PRO A 4 30.55 16.13 -70.31
CA PRO A 4 30.66 14.75 -69.87
C PRO A 4 30.81 14.58 -68.35
N MET A 5 30.30 13.45 -67.84
CA MET A 5 30.55 12.93 -66.49
C MET A 5 32.04 12.68 -66.25
N ARG A 6 32.58 13.20 -65.14
CA ARG A 6 33.85 12.74 -64.56
C ARG A 6 33.57 11.85 -63.35
N ARG A 7 34.03 10.60 -63.42
CA ARG A 7 34.21 9.70 -62.28
C ARG A 7 35.37 10.21 -61.42
N LEU A 8 35.18 10.27 -60.10
CA LEU A 8 36.26 10.46 -59.13
C LEU A 8 36.43 9.18 -58.29
N ALA A 9 37.71 8.87 -58.07
CA ALA A 9 38.27 7.59 -57.69
C ALA A 9 38.10 7.26 -56.19
N ALA A 10 38.19 5.97 -55.89
CA ALA A 10 38.20 5.39 -54.55
C ALA A 10 39.41 5.86 -53.72
N ALA A 11 39.16 6.16 -52.44
CA ALA A 11 40.18 6.49 -51.45
C ALA A 11 40.87 5.22 -50.89
N PRO A 12 42.16 5.28 -50.51
CA PRO A 12 42.92 4.13 -50.03
C PRO A 12 42.64 3.80 -48.55
N SER A 13 42.70 2.51 -48.23
CA SER A 13 42.53 1.91 -46.91
C SER A 13 43.68 2.26 -45.95
N LEU A 14 43.34 2.70 -44.73
CA LEU A 14 44.28 2.92 -43.61
C LEU A 14 44.65 1.60 -42.90
N PRO A 15 45.87 1.47 -42.33
CA PRO A 15 46.32 0.26 -41.66
C PRO A 15 45.80 0.14 -40.21
N ALA A 16 45.62 -1.11 -39.78
CA ALA A 16 45.12 -1.49 -38.46
C ALA A 16 46.12 -1.19 -37.33
N VAL A 17 45.62 -0.68 -36.21
CA VAL A 17 46.36 -0.48 -34.95
C VAL A 17 45.88 -1.51 -33.94
N HIS A 18 46.82 -2.30 -33.39
CA HIS A 18 46.59 -3.20 -32.25
C HIS A 18 46.54 -2.40 -30.93
N PRO A 19 45.61 -2.70 -30.01
CA PRO A 19 45.64 -2.10 -28.67
C PRO A 19 46.32 -3.01 -27.64
N HIS A 20 47.27 -2.44 -26.90
CA HIS A 20 47.76 -2.97 -25.63
C HIS A 20 46.94 -2.38 -24.47
N ASP A 21 46.49 -3.29 -23.60
CA ASP A 21 46.27 -3.21 -22.15
C ASP A 21 45.82 -1.88 -21.50
N SER A 22 44.54 -1.83 -21.12
CA SER A 22 44.10 -1.14 -19.92
C SER A 22 42.89 -1.85 -19.29
N HIS A 23 42.96 -2.07 -17.98
CA HIS A 23 42.01 -2.82 -17.17
C HIS A 23 40.65 -2.10 -17.04
N ALA A 24 39.56 -2.78 -17.41
CA ALA A 24 38.18 -2.41 -17.12
C ALA A 24 37.47 -3.54 -16.35
N PRO A 25 36.56 -3.22 -15.39
CA PRO A 25 35.84 -4.21 -14.59
C PRO A 25 34.74 -4.92 -15.41
N PRO A 26 34.28 -6.12 -14.99
CA PRO A 26 33.56 -7.04 -15.87
C PRO A 26 32.15 -6.54 -16.21
N SER A 27 31.89 -6.36 -17.50
CA SER A 27 30.55 -6.17 -18.06
C SER A 27 29.87 -7.53 -18.26
N VAL A 28 28.69 -7.70 -17.66
CA VAL A 28 27.83 -8.88 -17.86
C VAL A 28 27.12 -8.74 -19.20
N ARG A 29 27.55 -9.51 -20.20
CA ARG A 29 26.86 -9.66 -21.49
C ARG A 29 25.57 -10.47 -21.31
N LEU A 30 24.42 -9.84 -21.49
CA LEU A 30 23.13 -10.51 -21.70
C LEU A 30 23.10 -11.16 -23.09
N ARG A 31 23.33 -12.47 -23.15
CA ARG A 31 22.94 -13.30 -24.31
C ARG A 31 21.43 -13.53 -24.26
N ARG A 32 20.71 -13.09 -25.31
CA ARG A 32 19.35 -13.55 -25.58
C ARG A 32 19.40 -15.02 -26.00
N GLN A 33 18.83 -15.89 -25.17
CA GLN A 33 18.36 -17.22 -25.59
C GLN A 33 16.87 -17.32 -25.29
N HIS A 34 16.10 -17.65 -26.32
CA HIS A 34 14.71 -18.06 -26.19
C HIS A 34 14.66 -19.42 -25.49
N GLY A 35 13.96 -19.49 -24.36
CA GLY A 35 13.70 -20.74 -23.66
C GLY A 35 12.81 -20.50 -22.44
N ARG A 36 11.58 -21.01 -22.49
CA ARG A 36 10.71 -21.17 -21.32
C ARG A 36 11.47 -21.93 -20.23
N VAL A 37 11.60 -21.35 -19.04
CA VAL A 37 12.03 -22.08 -17.84
C VAL A 37 11.04 -21.77 -16.73
N SER A 38 10.29 -22.81 -16.35
CA SER A 38 9.53 -22.91 -15.11
C SER A 38 10.50 -22.88 -13.92
N MET A 39 10.34 -21.93 -13.00
CA MET A 39 11.06 -21.93 -11.74
C MET A 39 10.34 -22.85 -10.74
N GLU A 40 10.89 -24.04 -10.51
CA GLU A 40 10.74 -24.75 -9.25
C GLU A 40 11.69 -24.09 -8.23
N ARG A 41 11.13 -23.57 -7.13
CA ARG A 41 11.90 -23.16 -5.95
C ARG A 41 11.90 -24.32 -4.96
N THR A 42 13.06 -24.94 -4.76
CA THR A 42 13.33 -25.86 -3.65
C THR A 42 13.51 -25.06 -2.35
N SER A 43 12.55 -25.14 -1.43
CA SER A 43 12.72 -24.72 -0.04
C SER A 43 13.12 -25.93 0.82
N THR A 44 14.29 -25.89 1.43
CA THR A 44 14.68 -26.83 2.49
C THR A 44 14.06 -26.38 3.81
N THR A 45 13.03 -27.08 4.26
CA THR A 45 12.45 -26.92 5.61
C THR A 45 12.67 -28.21 6.38
N THR A 46 13.33 -28.11 7.54
CA THR A 46 13.53 -29.19 8.49
C THR A 46 12.21 -29.53 9.19
N GLY A 47 11.52 -30.57 8.71
CA GLY A 47 10.29 -31.08 9.31
C GLY A 47 10.55 -31.90 10.58
N ARG A 48 9.82 -31.59 11.66
CA ARG A 48 9.42 -32.57 12.67
C ARG A 48 7.98 -33.00 12.35
N GLY A 49 7.82 -34.28 12.06
CA GLY A 49 6.61 -34.86 11.50
C GLY A 49 5.44 -34.94 12.48
N VAL A 50 4.23 -34.93 11.90
CA VAL A 50 3.01 -35.43 12.53
C VAL A 50 2.40 -36.44 11.56
N SER A 51 2.18 -37.65 12.06
CA SER A 51 1.53 -38.75 11.35
C SER A 51 0.02 -38.58 11.39
N CYS A 52 -0.66 -38.79 10.26
CA CYS A 52 -2.11 -39.02 10.23
C CYS A 52 -2.42 -40.18 9.28
N VAL A 53 -3.13 -41.17 9.80
CA VAL A 53 -3.54 -42.39 9.08
C VAL A 53 -4.85 -42.10 8.37
N MET A 54 -4.86 -42.27 7.04
CA MET A 54 -6.06 -42.16 6.21
C MET A 54 -6.85 -43.47 6.27
N ALA A 55 -8.14 -43.40 6.58
CA ALA A 55 -9.10 -44.48 6.34
C ALA A 55 -9.90 -44.17 5.08
N SER A 56 -9.81 -45.06 4.09
CA SER A 56 -10.56 -45.03 2.84
C SER A 56 -12.02 -45.46 3.05
N GLY A 57 -12.95 -44.75 2.41
CA GLY A 57 -14.31 -45.21 2.19
C GLY A 57 -14.97 -44.39 1.10
N LYS A 58 -15.12 -44.96 -0.10
CA LYS A 58 -15.99 -44.43 -1.16
C LYS A 58 -17.42 -44.84 -0.83
N GLU A 59 -18.35 -43.90 -0.96
CA GLU A 59 -19.70 -44.23 -1.40
C GLU A 59 -20.31 -43.04 -2.16
N HIS A 60 -20.78 -43.35 -3.37
CA HIS A 60 -21.60 -42.48 -4.21
C HIS A 60 -23.06 -42.68 -3.81
N ALA A 61 -23.78 -41.59 -3.56
CA ALA A 61 -25.24 -41.60 -3.58
C ALA A 61 -25.77 -40.31 -4.21
N THR A 62 -26.57 -40.51 -5.25
CA THR A 62 -27.26 -39.53 -6.08
C THR A 62 -28.48 -38.92 -5.39
N THR A 63 -28.81 -37.70 -5.84
CA THR A 63 -30.12 -37.02 -5.85
C THR A 63 -30.76 -36.59 -4.53
N THR A 64 -30.93 -35.26 -4.38
CA THR A 64 -32.25 -34.61 -4.34
C THR A 64 -32.12 -33.09 -4.56
N THR A 65 -32.68 -32.61 -5.66
CA THR A 65 -32.93 -31.20 -5.95
C THR A 65 -34.34 -30.83 -5.46
N ALA A 66 -34.45 -30.25 -4.27
CA ALA A 66 -35.59 -29.44 -3.82
C ALA A 66 -35.37 -29.01 -2.35
N ASP A 67 -34.75 -27.84 -2.11
CA ASP A 67 -35.01 -26.94 -0.95
C ASP A 67 -34.03 -25.75 -0.79
N GLU A 68 -33.25 -25.36 -1.80
CA GLU A 68 -32.26 -24.27 -1.63
C GLU A 68 -32.83 -22.84 -1.60
N LYS A 69 -34.15 -22.63 -1.62
CA LYS A 69 -34.73 -21.28 -1.58
C LYS A 69 -35.24 -20.92 -0.18
N LYS A 70 -34.33 -20.34 0.63
CA LYS A 70 -34.54 -19.51 1.86
C LYS A 70 -33.85 -19.97 3.17
N GLY A 71 -32.91 -20.92 3.13
CA GLY A 71 -32.05 -21.19 4.30
C GLY A 71 -30.72 -20.46 4.19
N GLY A 72 -30.50 -19.37 4.94
CA GLY A 72 -29.21 -18.67 5.02
C GLY A 72 -28.05 -19.57 5.48
N LEU A 73 -26.86 -19.00 5.72
CA LEU A 73 -25.68 -19.75 6.15
C LEU A 73 -25.79 -20.29 7.60
N ARG A 74 -26.78 -19.83 8.38
CA ARG A 74 -27.00 -20.22 9.79
C ARG A 74 -27.16 -21.73 9.93
N GLY A 75 -26.41 -22.31 10.88
CA GLY A 75 -26.39 -23.75 11.17
C GLY A 75 -25.69 -24.63 10.13
N LYS A 76 -25.09 -24.05 9.07
CA LYS A 76 -24.43 -24.79 7.98
C LYS A 76 -22.90 -24.74 8.00
N LEU A 77 -22.31 -23.91 8.88
CA LEU A 77 -20.86 -23.72 8.95
C LEU A 77 -20.27 -24.60 10.05
N LYS A 78 -19.17 -25.30 9.79
CA LYS A 78 -18.49 -26.10 10.82
C LYS A 78 -17.43 -25.27 11.53
N LYS A 79 -16.66 -24.47 10.78
CA LYS A 79 -15.56 -23.66 11.32
C LYS A 79 -15.41 -22.32 10.59
N VAL A 80 -15.19 -21.26 11.36
CA VAL A 80 -15.06 -19.88 10.88
C VAL A 80 -13.74 -19.28 11.38
N VAL A 81 -12.99 -18.59 10.50
CA VAL A 81 -11.88 -17.71 10.89
C VAL A 81 -12.37 -16.27 11.01
N LEU A 82 -12.33 -15.72 12.23
CA LEU A 82 -12.76 -14.36 12.53
C LEU A 82 -11.56 -13.40 12.57
N ALA A 83 -11.63 -12.30 11.80
CA ALA A 83 -10.77 -11.15 12.00
C ALA A 83 -11.01 -10.56 13.40
N TYR A 84 -10.02 -10.72 14.29
CA TYR A 84 -10.16 -10.45 15.71
C TYR A 84 -9.14 -9.40 16.15
N SER A 85 -9.65 -8.29 16.68
CA SER A 85 -8.85 -7.18 17.22
C SER A 85 -8.84 -7.13 18.74
N GLY A 86 -9.66 -7.95 19.42
CA GLY A 86 -9.85 -7.82 20.86
C GLY A 86 -10.68 -6.61 21.28
N GLY A 87 -11.23 -5.83 20.35
CA GLY A 87 -12.22 -4.81 20.63
C GLY A 87 -13.54 -5.40 21.15
N LEU A 88 -14.46 -4.54 21.62
CA LEU A 88 -15.79 -4.96 22.08
C LEU A 88 -16.51 -5.79 21.01
N ASP A 89 -16.64 -5.24 19.80
CA ASP A 89 -17.42 -5.83 18.71
C ASP A 89 -16.89 -7.21 18.32
N THR A 90 -15.58 -7.33 18.04
CA THR A 90 -14.98 -8.61 17.65
C THR A 90 -15.00 -9.65 18.76
N SER A 91 -15.00 -9.22 20.04
CA SER A 91 -15.18 -10.13 21.18
C SER A 91 -16.62 -10.64 21.31
N VAL A 92 -17.60 -9.80 21.00
CA VAL A 92 -19.03 -10.15 20.97
C VAL A 92 -19.38 -11.07 19.80
N ILE A 93 -18.69 -10.91 18.66
CA ILE A 93 -18.89 -11.77 17.48
C ILE A 93 -18.58 -13.24 17.77
N VAL A 94 -17.60 -13.54 18.64
CA VAL A 94 -17.20 -14.91 18.96
C VAL A 94 -18.36 -15.75 19.52
N PRO A 95 -19.00 -15.39 20.65
CA PRO A 95 -20.16 -16.13 21.14
C PRO A 95 -21.37 -16.03 20.20
N TRP A 96 -21.53 -14.92 19.48
CA TRP A 96 -22.63 -14.77 18.52
C TRP A 96 -22.54 -15.76 17.36
N LEU A 97 -21.35 -15.98 16.79
CA LEU A 97 -21.12 -17.00 15.77
C LEU A 97 -21.45 -18.40 16.30
N ARG A 98 -21.03 -18.71 17.53
CA ARG A 98 -21.32 -20.00 18.16
C ARG A 98 -22.83 -20.22 18.37
N GLU A 99 -23.53 -19.21 18.88
CA GLU A 99 -24.98 -19.27 19.14
C GLU A 99 -25.80 -19.39 17.84
N ASN A 100 -25.45 -18.63 16.80
CA ASN A 100 -26.27 -18.49 15.59
C ASN A 100 -25.86 -19.46 14.47
N TYR A 101 -24.61 -19.91 14.46
CA TYR A 101 -24.09 -20.82 13.44
C TYR A 101 -23.71 -22.20 13.98
N GLY A 102 -23.54 -22.36 15.29
CA GLY A 102 -23.11 -23.64 15.88
C GLY A 102 -21.68 -24.04 15.50
N CYS A 103 -20.87 -23.09 15.00
CA CYS A 103 -19.55 -23.35 14.44
C CYS A 103 -18.41 -23.19 15.46
N GLU A 104 -17.30 -23.86 15.21
CA GLU A 104 -16.01 -23.57 15.84
C GLU A 104 -15.50 -22.20 15.35
N VAL A 105 -15.06 -21.34 16.27
CA VAL A 105 -14.51 -20.02 15.94
C VAL A 105 -13.00 -20.03 16.18
N VAL A 106 -12.25 -19.72 15.13
CA VAL A 106 -10.80 -19.47 15.16
C VAL A 106 -10.61 -17.96 15.07
N CYS A 107 -10.06 -17.33 16.10
CA CYS A 107 -9.71 -15.92 16.01
C CYS A 107 -8.39 -15.76 15.25
N PHE A 108 -8.31 -14.76 14.38
CA PHE A 108 -7.09 -14.38 13.67
C PHE A 108 -6.77 -12.91 13.92
N THR A 109 -5.53 -12.63 14.29
CA THR A 109 -5.00 -11.28 14.44
C THR A 109 -3.75 -11.15 13.60
N ALA A 110 -3.71 -10.13 12.76
CA ALA A 110 -2.50 -9.72 12.06
C ALA A 110 -1.82 -8.60 12.86
N ASP A 111 -0.53 -8.76 13.14
CA ASP A 111 0.31 -7.63 13.52
C ASP A 111 0.79 -6.93 12.26
N VAL A 112 0.25 -5.74 12.04
CA VAL A 112 0.61 -4.81 10.96
C VAL A 112 1.21 -3.53 11.54
N GLY A 113 1.71 -3.58 12.77
CA GLY A 113 2.37 -2.48 13.48
C GLY A 113 1.43 -1.58 14.28
N GLN A 114 0.31 -2.11 14.77
CA GLN A 114 -0.60 -1.40 15.69
C GLN A 114 0.01 -1.17 17.09
N GLY A 115 1.04 -1.94 17.46
CA GLY A 115 1.78 -1.85 18.72
C GLY A 115 1.42 -2.93 19.74
N ASP A 116 2.38 -3.28 20.60
CA ASP A 116 2.31 -4.45 21.50
C ASP A 116 1.13 -4.43 22.47
N ILE A 117 0.72 -3.23 22.93
CA ILE A 117 -0.40 -3.05 23.87
C ILE A 117 -1.72 -3.63 23.32
N GLU A 118 -1.91 -3.59 22.00
CA GLU A 118 -3.10 -4.15 21.34
C GLU A 118 -3.07 -5.69 21.25
N LEU A 119 -1.90 -6.32 21.45
CA LEU A 119 -1.70 -7.77 21.39
C LEU A 119 -1.65 -8.41 22.79
N GLU A 120 -1.37 -7.64 23.83
CA GLU A 120 -1.29 -8.11 25.20
C GLU A 120 -2.62 -8.71 25.70
N GLY A 121 -2.57 -9.94 26.24
CA GLY A 121 -3.75 -10.62 26.81
C GLY A 121 -4.79 -11.09 25.80
N LEU A 122 -4.53 -10.91 24.49
CA LEU A 122 -5.49 -11.18 23.43
C LEU A 122 -5.93 -12.65 23.38
N GLU A 123 -5.00 -13.59 23.59
CA GLU A 123 -5.28 -15.03 23.59
C GLU A 123 -6.22 -15.41 24.74
N LYS A 124 -5.95 -14.91 25.96
CA LYS A 124 -6.79 -15.15 27.14
C LYS A 124 -8.21 -14.62 26.88
N LYS A 125 -8.30 -13.44 26.27
CA LYS A 125 -9.59 -12.81 25.94
C LYS A 125 -10.35 -13.57 24.87
N ALA A 126 -9.68 -14.00 23.79
CA ALA A 126 -10.31 -14.79 22.73
C ALA A 126 -10.88 -16.10 23.27
N LYS A 127 -10.10 -16.83 24.09
CA LYS A 127 -10.54 -18.06 24.76
C LYS A 127 -11.72 -17.80 25.71
N ALA A 128 -11.65 -16.75 26.54
CA ALA A 128 -12.74 -16.37 27.43
C ALA A 128 -14.03 -15.98 26.69
N SER A 129 -13.91 -15.43 25.47
CA SER A 129 -15.05 -15.14 24.60
C SER A 129 -15.61 -16.39 23.90
N GLY A 130 -14.90 -17.52 23.99
CA GLY A 130 -15.34 -18.81 23.47
C GLY A 130 -14.67 -19.26 22.17
N ALA A 131 -13.57 -18.64 21.76
CA ALA A 131 -12.80 -19.08 20.60
C ALA A 131 -12.06 -20.39 20.91
N SER A 132 -11.93 -21.25 19.90
CA SER A 132 -11.17 -22.51 19.98
C SER A 132 -9.66 -22.27 20.04
N GLN A 133 -9.19 -21.27 19.29
CA GLN A 133 -7.80 -20.86 19.21
C GLN A 133 -7.68 -19.40 18.76
N LEU A 134 -6.52 -18.81 19.00
CA LEU A 134 -6.11 -17.53 18.42
C LEU A 134 -4.84 -17.78 17.59
N VAL A 135 -4.86 -17.32 16.33
CA VAL A 135 -3.69 -17.28 15.46
C VAL A 135 -3.23 -15.84 15.34
N VAL A 136 -1.99 -15.55 15.71
CA VAL A 136 -1.36 -14.24 15.52
C VAL A 136 -0.26 -14.39 14.49
N LYS A 137 -0.27 -13.57 13.42
CA LYS A 137 0.80 -13.52 12.41
C LYS A 137 1.40 -12.12 12.40
N ASP A 138 2.72 -12.02 12.52
CA ASP A 138 3.47 -10.80 12.23
C ASP A 138 3.58 -10.63 10.70
N LEU A 139 2.95 -9.58 10.20
CA LEU A 139 2.90 -9.22 8.79
C LEU A 139 3.54 -7.84 8.55
N THR A 140 4.29 -7.29 9.50
CA THR A 140 4.84 -5.92 9.40
C THR A 140 5.77 -5.77 8.20
N GLU A 141 6.71 -6.68 8.00
CA GLU A 141 7.63 -6.64 6.85
C GLU A 141 6.92 -6.88 5.52
N GLU A 142 5.98 -7.84 5.45
CA GLU A 142 5.17 -8.08 4.25
C GLU A 142 4.31 -6.84 3.93
N PHE A 143 3.69 -6.23 4.95
CA PHE A 143 2.85 -5.05 4.78
C PHE A 143 3.64 -3.88 4.19
N VAL A 144 4.85 -3.59 4.71
CA VAL A 144 5.64 -2.50 4.14
C VAL A 144 6.20 -2.86 2.76
N GLY A 145 6.82 -4.03 2.62
CA GLY A 145 7.51 -4.43 1.40
C GLY A 145 6.59 -4.71 0.21
N GLU A 146 5.43 -5.34 0.44
CA GLU A 146 4.55 -5.84 -0.62
C GLU A 146 3.27 -5.01 -0.81
N TYR A 147 2.92 -4.11 0.10
CA TYR A 147 1.70 -3.29 0.00
C TYR A 147 1.98 -1.79 0.01
N ILE A 148 2.76 -1.32 0.99
CA ILE A 148 3.08 0.12 1.08
C ILE A 148 4.01 0.55 -0.05
N TYR A 149 5.11 -0.18 -0.29
CA TYR A 149 6.09 0.20 -1.31
C TYR A 149 5.53 0.27 -2.73
N PRO A 150 4.65 -0.64 -3.19
CA PRO A 150 3.95 -0.47 -4.47
C PRO A 150 3.13 0.82 -4.54
N CYS A 151 2.33 1.12 -3.51
CA CYS A 151 1.56 2.37 -3.44
C CYS A 151 2.44 3.62 -3.43
N LEU A 152 3.55 3.58 -2.67
CA LEU A 152 4.53 4.65 -2.59
C LEU A 152 5.19 4.90 -3.96
N ARG A 153 5.68 3.84 -4.61
CA ARG A 153 6.27 3.89 -5.96
C ARG A 153 5.28 4.44 -6.98
N ALA A 154 4.03 4.00 -6.92
CA ALA A 154 2.98 4.50 -7.81
C ALA A 154 2.68 5.99 -7.59
N GLY A 155 3.01 6.58 -6.42
CA GLY A 155 2.59 7.92 -6.05
C GLY A 155 1.10 7.98 -5.69
N ALA A 156 0.55 6.89 -5.15
CA ALA A 156 -0.89 6.75 -4.90
C ALA A 156 -1.36 7.62 -3.72
N VAL A 157 -2.12 8.68 -4.03
CA VAL A 157 -2.73 9.58 -3.04
C VAL A 157 -4.21 9.74 -3.33
N TYR A 158 -5.06 9.30 -2.42
CA TYR A 158 -6.51 9.42 -2.56
C TYR A 158 -6.98 10.84 -2.25
N GLU A 159 -7.74 11.42 -3.17
CA GLU A 159 -8.32 12.76 -3.06
C GLU A 159 -7.31 13.82 -2.59
N ARG A 160 -6.08 13.73 -3.12
CA ARG A 160 -4.96 14.67 -2.93
C ARG A 160 -4.31 14.67 -1.54
N LYS A 161 -4.89 13.97 -0.56
CA LYS A 161 -4.43 14.02 0.84
C LYS A 161 -4.16 12.64 1.45
N TYR A 162 -5.03 11.65 1.23
CA TYR A 162 -4.97 10.40 1.97
C TYR A 162 -3.97 9.40 1.39
N LEU A 163 -3.00 8.98 2.20
CA LEU A 163 -1.99 7.99 1.85
C LEU A 163 -2.44 6.53 2.06
N LEU A 164 -3.76 6.27 2.01
CA LEU A 164 -4.33 4.93 1.88
C LEU A 164 -4.03 3.92 3.00
N GLY A 165 -3.56 4.35 4.19
CA GLY A 165 -3.01 3.46 5.21
C GLY A 165 -3.91 2.29 5.62
N THR A 166 -5.17 2.57 5.94
CA THR A 166 -6.16 1.55 6.27
C THR A 166 -6.48 0.67 5.06
N SER A 167 -6.59 1.29 3.88
CA SER A 167 -6.94 0.61 2.64
C SER A 167 -5.91 -0.46 2.24
N MET A 168 -4.61 -0.18 2.47
CA MET A 168 -3.51 -1.11 2.18
C MET A 168 -3.40 -2.24 3.21
N ALA A 169 -3.76 -2.00 4.48
CA ALA A 169 -3.69 -3.03 5.50
C ALA A 169 -4.73 -4.15 5.29
N ARG A 170 -5.90 -3.84 4.74
CA ARG A 170 -6.99 -4.83 4.61
C ARG A 170 -6.65 -6.01 3.68
N PRO A 171 -6.08 -5.82 2.48
CA PRO A 171 -5.76 -6.96 1.61
C PRO A 171 -4.67 -7.88 2.21
N VAL A 172 -3.68 -7.37 2.94
CA VAL A 172 -2.67 -8.23 3.60
C VAL A 172 -3.28 -9.06 4.73
N ILE A 173 -4.14 -8.46 5.56
CA ILE A 173 -4.86 -9.16 6.62
C ILE A 173 -5.78 -10.23 6.02
N ALA A 174 -6.56 -9.85 5.00
CA ALA A 174 -7.52 -10.74 4.35
C ALA A 174 -6.83 -11.92 3.63
N LYS A 175 -5.69 -11.69 2.97
CA LYS A 175 -4.86 -12.76 2.39
C LYS A 175 -4.42 -13.75 3.46
N ALA A 176 -3.84 -13.27 4.57
CA ALA A 176 -3.41 -14.13 5.66
C ALA A 176 -4.57 -14.90 6.31
N MET A 177 -5.77 -14.32 6.37
CA MET A 177 -6.98 -15.02 6.83
C MET A 177 -7.38 -16.17 5.90
N VAL A 178 -7.29 -15.99 4.58
CA VAL A 178 -7.57 -17.05 3.60
C VAL A 178 -6.56 -18.20 3.77
N ASP A 179 -5.29 -17.87 3.97
CA ASP A 179 -4.24 -18.88 4.24
C ASP A 179 -4.55 -19.64 5.53
N VAL A 180 -4.88 -18.94 6.62
CA VAL A 180 -5.26 -19.57 7.90
C VAL A 180 -6.53 -20.40 7.77
N ALA A 181 -7.55 -19.92 7.05
CA ALA A 181 -8.78 -20.68 6.82
C ALA A 181 -8.49 -22.03 6.14
N LYS A 182 -7.57 -22.05 5.17
CA LYS A 182 -7.09 -23.28 4.54
C LYS A 182 -6.30 -24.16 5.52
N GLU A 183 -5.39 -23.58 6.29
CA GLU A 183 -4.56 -24.31 7.29
C GLU A 183 -5.43 -25.02 8.35
N VAL A 184 -6.51 -24.40 8.80
CA VAL A 184 -7.36 -24.90 9.90
C VAL A 184 -8.60 -25.67 9.43
N GLY A 185 -8.81 -25.76 8.11
CA GLY A 185 -9.98 -26.39 7.50
C GLY A 185 -11.29 -25.66 7.79
N ALA A 186 -11.28 -24.33 7.71
CA ALA A 186 -12.49 -23.51 7.87
C ALA A 186 -13.29 -23.41 6.56
N ASP A 187 -14.61 -23.45 6.69
CA ASP A 187 -15.54 -23.30 5.55
C ASP A 187 -15.83 -21.81 5.27
N ALA A 188 -15.45 -20.93 6.20
CA ALA A 188 -15.85 -19.54 6.21
C ALA A 188 -14.84 -18.60 6.90
N VAL A 189 -14.95 -17.33 6.54
CA VAL A 189 -14.28 -16.20 7.18
C VAL A 189 -15.32 -15.21 7.70
N ALA A 190 -14.99 -14.50 8.77
CA ALA A 190 -15.85 -13.48 9.36
C ALA A 190 -15.08 -12.20 9.69
N HIS A 191 -15.77 -11.06 9.64
CA HIS A 191 -15.20 -9.76 10.01
C HIS A 191 -16.18 -8.89 10.78
N GLY A 192 -15.63 -7.97 11.58
CA GLY A 192 -16.40 -7.00 12.38
C GLY A 192 -16.68 -5.66 11.68
N CYS A 193 -16.44 -5.52 10.37
CA CYS A 193 -16.73 -4.28 9.65
C CYS A 193 -18.23 -3.94 9.63
N THR A 194 -18.57 -2.66 9.79
CA THR A 194 -19.95 -2.18 9.68
C THR A 194 -20.41 -2.09 8.23
N GLY A 195 -21.73 -2.05 8.01
CA GLY A 195 -22.33 -1.87 6.67
C GLY A 195 -22.12 -0.49 6.04
N LYS A 196 -21.52 0.48 6.77
CA LYS A 196 -21.30 1.87 6.30
C LYS A 196 -19.83 2.16 5.97
N GLY A 197 -18.92 1.25 6.29
CA GLY A 197 -17.48 1.42 6.06
C GLY A 197 -17.03 0.87 4.71
N ASN A 198 -15.88 1.34 4.22
CA ASN A 198 -15.23 0.78 3.04
C ASN A 198 -14.58 -0.60 3.33
N ASP A 199 -14.25 -0.88 4.60
CA ASP A 199 -13.47 -2.08 4.96
C ASP A 199 -14.20 -3.40 4.69
N GLN A 200 -15.53 -3.43 4.80
CA GLN A 200 -16.31 -4.61 4.40
C GLN A 200 -16.02 -4.99 2.94
N VAL A 201 -15.92 -3.99 2.04
CA VAL A 201 -15.67 -4.20 0.62
C VAL A 201 -14.24 -4.71 0.42
N ARG A 202 -13.27 -4.14 1.14
CA ARG A 202 -11.84 -4.48 1.02
C ARG A 202 -11.55 -5.90 1.47
N PHE A 203 -12.13 -6.32 2.60
CA PHE A 203 -12.02 -7.71 3.08
C PHE A 203 -12.70 -8.67 2.10
N GLU A 204 -13.98 -8.42 1.77
CA GLU A 204 -14.76 -9.36 0.97
C GLU A 204 -14.24 -9.52 -0.46
N LEU A 205 -13.88 -8.43 -1.14
CA LEU A 205 -13.29 -8.53 -2.48
C LEU A 205 -11.97 -9.31 -2.46
N THR A 206 -11.17 -9.19 -1.40
CA THR A 206 -9.96 -10.00 -1.24
C THR A 206 -10.30 -11.48 -1.05
N PHE A 207 -11.28 -11.79 -0.20
CA PHE A 207 -11.73 -13.17 -0.01
C PHE A 207 -12.22 -13.78 -1.33
N TYR A 208 -13.07 -13.07 -2.07
CA TYR A 208 -13.57 -13.53 -3.37
C TYR A 208 -12.45 -13.72 -4.40
N ALA A 209 -11.44 -12.85 -4.41
CA ALA A 209 -10.32 -12.94 -5.33
C ALA A 209 -9.39 -14.12 -5.03
N LEU A 210 -9.19 -14.46 -3.75
CA LEU A 210 -8.20 -15.47 -3.33
C LEU A 210 -8.81 -16.85 -3.09
N ASN A 211 -10.05 -16.91 -2.60
CA ASN A 211 -10.77 -18.16 -2.40
C ASN A 211 -12.31 -17.92 -2.46
N PRO A 212 -12.92 -17.98 -3.66
CA PRO A 212 -14.35 -17.73 -3.83
C PRO A 212 -15.26 -18.81 -3.22
N GLU A 213 -14.71 -19.94 -2.76
CA GLU A 213 -15.49 -21.00 -2.11
C GLU A 213 -15.78 -20.69 -0.64
N LEU A 214 -14.93 -19.89 0.02
CA LEU A 214 -15.13 -19.48 1.40
C LEU A 214 -16.42 -18.69 1.56
N LYS A 215 -17.23 -19.07 2.54
CA LYS A 215 -18.39 -18.26 2.93
C LYS A 215 -17.93 -17.06 3.75
N VAL A 216 -18.59 -15.92 3.57
CA VAL A 216 -18.34 -14.73 4.37
C VAL A 216 -19.50 -14.54 5.35
N VAL A 217 -19.17 -14.35 6.63
CA VAL A 217 -20.12 -13.95 7.66
C VAL A 217 -19.81 -12.53 8.12
N ALA A 218 -20.79 -11.65 8.07
CA ALA A 218 -20.64 -10.25 8.46
C ALA A 218 -21.75 -9.88 9.47
N PRO A 219 -21.52 -10.07 10.78
CA PRO A 219 -22.55 -9.96 11.81
C PRO A 219 -23.29 -8.62 11.79
N TRP A 220 -22.60 -7.50 11.53
CA TRP A 220 -23.22 -6.17 11.41
C TRP A 220 -24.30 -6.03 10.33
N ARG A 221 -24.43 -7.00 9.41
CA ARG A 221 -25.49 -7.05 8.39
C ARG A 221 -26.61 -8.04 8.75
N GLU A 222 -26.48 -8.78 9.85
CA GLU A 222 -27.33 -9.92 10.20
C GLU A 222 -27.89 -9.90 11.61
N TRP A 223 -27.17 -9.30 12.56
CA TRP A 223 -27.56 -9.29 13.97
C TRP A 223 -28.47 -8.12 14.31
N ASP A 224 -29.09 -8.18 15.49
CA ASP A 224 -29.98 -7.14 16.02
C ASP A 224 -29.25 -6.15 16.95
N ILE A 225 -27.91 -6.24 17.05
CA ILE A 225 -27.09 -5.30 17.83
C ILE A 225 -26.93 -4.01 17.02
N THR A 226 -27.53 -2.93 17.52
CA THR A 226 -27.60 -1.64 16.80
C THR A 226 -26.53 -0.65 17.22
N GLY A 227 -25.95 -0.86 18.40
CA GLY A 227 -24.98 0.06 18.98
C GLY A 227 -24.10 -0.55 20.06
N ARG A 228 -23.29 0.31 20.69
CA ARG A 228 -22.31 -0.08 21.69
C ARG A 228 -22.95 -0.63 22.96
N GLU A 229 -24.06 -0.03 23.39
CA GLU A 229 -24.80 -0.41 24.58
C GLU A 229 -25.35 -1.84 24.45
N ASP A 230 -25.97 -2.15 23.31
CA ASP A 230 -26.44 -3.50 22.98
C ASP A 230 -25.29 -4.52 23.01
N ALA A 231 -24.14 -4.15 22.43
CA ALA A 231 -22.95 -5.01 22.42
C ALA A 231 -22.40 -5.25 23.85
N ILE A 232 -22.46 -4.25 24.74
CA ILE A 232 -22.09 -4.39 26.15
C ILE A 232 -23.06 -5.33 26.89
N GLU A 233 -24.37 -5.19 26.64
CA GLU A 233 -25.38 -6.07 27.24
C GLU A 233 -25.19 -7.53 26.78
N TYR A 234 -24.99 -7.72 25.47
CA TYR A 234 -24.69 -9.04 24.91
C TYR A 234 -23.40 -9.62 25.51
N ALA A 235 -22.33 -8.83 25.60
CA ALA A 235 -21.08 -9.25 26.23
C ALA A 235 -21.29 -9.71 27.69
N LYS A 236 -22.08 -8.96 28.49
CA LYS A 236 -22.41 -9.35 29.87
C LYS A 236 -23.20 -10.66 29.94
N LYS A 237 -24.23 -10.81 29.11
CA LYS A 237 -25.05 -12.03 29.05
C LYS A 237 -24.23 -13.28 28.73
N HIS A 238 -23.18 -13.12 27.92
CA HIS A 238 -22.30 -14.21 27.48
C HIS A 238 -20.96 -14.27 28.24
N ASN A 239 -20.82 -13.51 29.34
CA ASN A 239 -19.60 -13.45 30.17
C ASN A 239 -18.32 -13.11 29.39
N VAL A 240 -18.44 -12.32 28.32
CA VAL A 240 -17.30 -11.84 27.52
C VAL A 240 -16.56 -10.76 28.32
N PRO A 241 -15.23 -10.88 28.53
CA PRO A 241 -14.46 -9.85 29.20
C PRO A 241 -14.49 -8.54 28.40
N ILE A 242 -15.00 -7.47 29.01
CA ILE A 242 -15.05 -6.14 28.39
C ILE A 242 -13.87 -5.32 28.94
N PRO A 243 -13.07 -4.65 28.08
CA PRO A 243 -12.03 -3.77 28.59
C PRO A 243 -12.68 -2.64 29.40
N VAL A 244 -12.21 -2.43 30.62
CA VAL A 244 -12.78 -1.48 31.60
C VAL A 244 -12.27 -0.04 31.36
N SER A 245 -11.62 0.24 30.22
CA SER A 245 -10.92 1.51 30.04
C SER A 245 -11.88 2.69 29.78
N LYS A 246 -11.50 3.85 30.33
CA LYS A 246 -12.18 5.14 30.15
C LYS A 246 -12.38 5.44 28.67
N LYS A 247 -13.55 5.98 28.33
CA LYS A 247 -13.99 6.43 27.00
C LYS A 247 -12.85 7.08 26.20
N SER A 248 -12.19 6.32 25.33
CA SER A 248 -11.73 6.92 24.09
C SER A 248 -12.98 7.10 23.23
N ILE A 249 -13.26 8.35 22.90
CA ILE A 249 -14.47 8.75 22.15
C ILE A 249 -14.30 8.60 20.63
N TYR A 250 -13.06 8.58 20.15
CA TYR A 250 -12.73 8.41 18.73
C TYR A 250 -12.66 6.92 18.36
N SER A 251 -13.16 6.60 17.17
CA SER A 251 -12.84 5.36 16.48
C SER A 251 -11.46 5.51 15.84
N ARG A 252 -10.58 4.52 16.07
CA ARG A 252 -9.18 4.56 15.68
C ARG A 252 -8.76 3.28 14.99
N ASP A 253 -7.95 3.43 13.96
CA ASP A 253 -7.32 2.32 13.25
C ASP A 253 -5.84 2.63 13.04
N ARG A 254 -5.00 1.88 13.75
CA ARG A 254 -3.54 2.03 13.76
C ARG A 254 -2.88 0.90 13.01
N ASN A 255 -1.87 1.22 12.23
CA ASN A 255 -0.89 0.27 11.71
C ASN A 255 0.47 0.98 11.58
N LEU A 256 1.46 0.29 11.03
CA LEU A 256 2.80 0.85 10.92
C LEU A 256 2.87 2.06 9.98
N TRP A 257 1.97 2.16 8.99
CA TRP A 257 1.95 3.29 8.06
C TRP A 257 1.31 4.53 8.68
N HIS A 258 0.18 4.36 9.36
CA HIS A 258 -0.63 5.48 9.82
C HIS A 258 -1.48 5.20 11.07
N LEU A 259 -2.13 6.25 11.54
CA LEU A 259 -3.26 6.19 12.45
C LEU A 259 -4.39 7.06 11.90
N SER A 260 -5.59 6.50 11.77
CA SER A 260 -6.80 7.27 11.46
C SER A 260 -7.65 7.51 12.71
N HIS A 261 -8.31 8.66 12.76
CA HIS A 261 -9.28 9.07 13.78
C HIS A 261 -10.59 9.49 13.11
N GLU A 262 -11.70 8.97 13.60
CA GLU A 262 -13.06 9.34 13.17
C GLU A 262 -14.03 9.32 14.35
N GLY A 263 -15.23 9.88 14.16
CA GLY A 263 -16.31 9.87 15.14
C GLY A 263 -16.25 11.00 16.18
N ASP A 264 -17.27 11.04 17.02
CA ASP A 264 -17.51 12.08 18.04
C ASP A 264 -17.39 13.50 17.45
N ILE A 265 -16.60 14.40 18.06
CA ILE A 265 -16.52 15.80 17.65
C ILE A 265 -16.08 15.98 16.19
N LEU A 266 -15.40 14.99 15.59
CA LEU A 266 -14.96 15.06 14.20
C LEU A 266 -16.11 14.91 13.21
N GLU A 267 -17.26 14.35 13.62
CA GLU A 267 -18.42 14.18 12.73
C GLU A 267 -18.97 15.52 12.23
N ASP A 268 -18.83 16.58 13.03
CA ASP A 268 -19.05 17.96 12.57
C ASP A 268 -17.74 18.52 11.98
N PRO A 269 -17.67 18.76 10.66
CA PRO A 269 -16.48 19.31 10.01
C PRO A 269 -16.13 20.73 10.46
N ALA A 270 -17.01 21.43 11.19
CA ALA A 270 -16.71 22.75 11.77
C ALA A 270 -15.86 22.67 13.04
N ASN A 271 -15.78 21.51 13.70
CA ASN A 271 -14.98 21.34 14.92
C ASN A 271 -13.50 21.13 14.59
N GLU A 272 -12.61 21.86 15.26
CA GLU A 272 -11.16 21.63 15.15
C GLU A 272 -10.75 20.32 15.86
N PRO A 273 -9.84 19.50 15.26
CA PRO A 273 -9.29 18.34 15.96
C PRO A 273 -8.52 18.76 17.21
N LYS A 274 -8.80 18.10 18.35
CA LYS A 274 -8.13 18.40 19.62
C LYS A 274 -6.74 17.79 19.70
N GLU A 275 -5.80 18.46 20.39
CA GLU A 275 -4.41 18.00 20.45
C GLU A 275 -4.25 16.62 21.12
N ASP A 276 -5.07 16.31 22.13
CA ASP A 276 -5.07 15.02 22.83
C ASP A 276 -5.58 13.84 21.98
N MET A 277 -6.09 14.13 20.78
CA MET A 277 -6.47 13.12 19.81
C MET A 277 -5.25 12.48 19.14
N TYR A 278 -4.23 13.29 18.81
CA TYR A 278 -3.05 12.85 18.08
C TYR A 278 -2.16 11.97 18.95
N MET A 279 -1.67 10.86 18.39
CA MET A 279 -0.90 9.86 19.14
C MET A 279 0.44 9.50 18.50
N MET A 280 0.61 9.74 17.20
CA MET A 280 1.85 9.42 16.47
C MET A 280 2.77 10.63 16.31
N SER A 281 2.26 11.83 16.49
CA SER A 281 2.98 13.08 16.23
C SER A 281 2.71 14.13 17.30
N VAL A 282 3.70 14.99 17.58
CA VAL A 282 3.51 16.21 18.39
C VAL A 282 2.94 17.34 17.53
N SER A 283 2.36 18.38 18.14
CA SER A 283 1.94 19.54 17.36
C SER A 283 3.13 20.26 16.71
N PRO A 284 2.97 20.87 15.52
CA PRO A 284 4.01 21.70 14.92
C PRO A 284 4.51 22.83 15.85
N GLU A 285 3.64 23.37 16.71
CA GLU A 285 4.02 24.35 17.72
C GLU A 285 4.99 23.77 18.76
N SER A 286 4.72 22.54 19.21
CA SER A 286 5.51 21.82 20.23
C SER A 286 6.72 21.08 19.67
N ALA A 287 6.82 20.93 18.35
CA ALA A 287 7.96 20.31 17.68
C ALA A 287 9.27 21.09 17.93
N PRO A 288 10.44 20.41 17.88
CA PRO A 288 11.74 21.03 18.13
C PRO A 288 11.99 22.32 17.32
N SER A 289 12.60 23.30 17.95
CA SER A 289 13.00 24.56 17.29
C SER A 289 14.23 24.42 16.40
N LYS A 290 14.96 23.30 16.51
CA LYS A 290 16.10 22.97 15.64
C LYS A 290 15.64 22.01 14.52
N PRO A 291 15.87 22.33 13.24
CA PRO A 291 15.56 21.42 12.14
C PRO A 291 16.46 20.19 12.17
N GLU A 292 15.94 19.08 11.67
CA GLU A 292 16.68 17.81 11.54
C GLU A 292 16.87 17.48 10.06
N TYR A 293 18.09 17.12 9.68
CA TYR A 293 18.42 16.71 8.32
C TYR A 293 18.52 15.19 8.25
N LEU A 294 17.93 14.63 7.19
CA LEU A 294 17.80 13.21 7.00
C LEU A 294 18.08 12.84 5.55
N GLU A 295 19.07 12.00 5.29
CA GLU A 295 19.27 11.42 3.97
C GLU A 295 18.49 10.11 3.84
N ILE A 296 17.63 10.00 2.83
CA ILE A 296 16.92 8.78 2.47
C ILE A 296 17.59 8.19 1.23
N GLY A 297 18.13 6.98 1.35
CA GLY A 297 18.61 6.20 0.20
C GLY A 297 17.46 5.42 -0.44
N ILE A 298 17.43 5.42 -1.77
CA ILE A 298 16.35 4.84 -2.57
C ILE A 298 16.97 3.96 -3.66
N VAL A 299 16.40 2.77 -3.87
CA VAL A 299 16.77 1.83 -4.94
C VAL A 299 15.52 1.45 -5.72
N ALA A 300 15.53 1.67 -7.03
CA ALA A 300 14.42 1.37 -7.94
C ALA A 300 13.04 1.91 -7.46
N GLY A 301 13.02 3.13 -6.92
CA GLY A 301 11.82 3.80 -6.40
C GLY A 301 11.41 3.39 -4.97
N VAL A 302 12.21 2.56 -4.29
CA VAL A 302 11.93 2.06 -2.94
C VAL A 302 12.95 2.62 -1.94
N PRO A 303 12.53 3.26 -0.83
CA PRO A 303 13.43 3.65 0.25
C PRO A 303 14.09 2.41 0.91
N THR A 304 15.41 2.42 1.06
CA THR A 304 16.16 1.27 1.62
C THR A 304 17.07 1.66 2.79
N SER A 305 17.41 2.94 2.93
CA SER A 305 18.34 3.39 3.98
C SER A 305 18.03 4.78 4.52
N ILE A 306 18.51 5.02 5.75
CA ILE A 306 18.45 6.31 6.44
C ILE A 306 19.87 6.69 6.85
N ASN A 307 20.35 7.87 6.44
CA ASN A 307 21.70 8.37 6.72
C ASN A 307 22.81 7.34 6.40
N GLY A 308 22.68 6.67 5.25
CA GLY A 308 23.61 5.64 4.79
C GLY A 308 23.52 4.28 5.49
N LYS A 309 22.58 4.09 6.44
CA LYS A 309 22.34 2.80 7.08
C LYS A 309 21.18 2.07 6.44
N ASP A 310 21.44 0.91 5.84
CA ASP A 310 20.41 0.02 5.30
C ASP A 310 19.53 -0.55 6.42
N LEU A 311 18.23 -0.61 6.17
CA LEU A 311 17.22 -1.06 7.11
C LEU A 311 16.20 -1.96 6.39
N SER A 312 15.59 -2.88 7.12
CA SER A 312 14.43 -3.62 6.61
C SER A 312 13.23 -2.68 6.42
N PRO A 313 12.27 -3.02 5.53
CA PRO A 313 11.10 -2.19 5.27
C PRO A 313 10.37 -1.70 6.53
N ALA A 314 10.01 -2.61 7.45
CA ALA A 314 9.29 -2.25 8.66
C ALA A 314 10.15 -1.37 9.59
N THR A 315 11.42 -1.72 9.77
CA THR A 315 12.35 -0.95 10.62
C THR A 315 12.57 0.47 10.10
N LEU A 316 12.70 0.63 8.78
CA LEU A 316 12.84 1.93 8.12
C LEU A 316 11.63 2.82 8.39
N LEU A 317 10.42 2.30 8.12
CA LEU A 317 9.18 3.05 8.34
C LEU A 317 8.98 3.39 9.83
N ALA A 318 9.23 2.44 10.74
CA ALA A 318 9.16 2.68 12.18
C ALA A 318 10.09 3.83 12.61
N LYS A 319 11.34 3.84 12.12
CA LYS A 319 12.30 4.90 12.43
C LYS A 319 11.86 6.25 11.87
N LEU A 320 11.29 6.28 10.66
CA LEU A 320 10.75 7.51 10.08
C LEU A 320 9.49 8.00 10.78
N ASN A 321 8.67 7.12 11.35
CA ASN A 321 7.55 7.52 12.19
C ASN A 321 8.03 8.20 13.48
N GLU A 322 9.06 7.66 14.14
CA GLU A 322 9.66 8.28 15.33
C GLU A 322 10.19 9.69 15.02
N ILE A 323 11.02 9.81 13.98
CA ILE A 323 11.64 11.08 13.57
C ILE A 323 10.56 12.06 13.08
N GLY A 324 9.69 11.64 12.17
CA GLY A 324 8.64 12.47 11.58
C GLY A 324 7.62 12.93 12.63
N GLY A 325 7.21 12.02 13.53
CA GLY A 325 6.29 12.30 14.62
C GLY A 325 6.82 13.34 15.59
N LYS A 326 8.11 13.24 15.96
CA LYS A 326 8.81 14.25 16.78
C LYS A 326 8.80 15.65 16.17
N HIS A 327 8.79 15.75 14.83
CA HIS A 327 8.73 17.03 14.11
C HIS A 327 7.31 17.43 13.70
N GLY A 328 6.27 16.71 14.13
CA GLY A 328 4.86 17.03 13.84
C GLY A 328 4.44 16.82 12.39
N ILE A 329 5.13 15.95 11.66
CA ILE A 329 4.91 15.71 10.23
C ILE A 329 3.73 14.76 10.00
N GLY A 330 2.97 14.99 8.92
CA GLY A 330 2.02 14.01 8.39
C GLY A 330 0.65 14.02 9.05
N ARG A 331 0.26 15.10 9.74
CA ARG A 331 -1.12 15.33 10.18
C ARG A 331 -1.97 15.82 9.01
N ILE A 332 -3.06 15.12 8.71
CA ILE A 332 -3.98 15.43 7.61
C ILE A 332 -5.42 15.43 8.15
N ASP A 333 -6.19 16.46 7.79
CA ASP A 333 -7.65 16.51 7.99
C ASP A 333 -8.34 16.63 6.63
N MET A 334 -9.33 15.77 6.38
CA MET A 334 -10.12 15.80 5.16
C MET A 334 -11.53 15.26 5.33
N VAL A 335 -12.41 15.76 4.46
CA VAL A 335 -13.69 15.12 4.15
C VAL A 335 -13.51 14.30 2.88
N GLU A 336 -13.57 12.98 3.01
CA GLU A 336 -13.38 12.01 1.93
C GLU A 336 -14.70 11.52 1.34
N ASN A 337 -14.68 11.09 0.08
CA ASN A 337 -15.79 10.35 -0.53
C ASN A 337 -15.61 8.84 -0.30
N ARG A 338 -16.49 8.21 0.49
CA ARG A 338 -16.51 6.76 0.64
C ARG A 338 -17.06 6.08 -0.61
N LEU A 339 -16.62 4.85 -0.85
CA LEU A 339 -17.10 4.04 -1.98
C LEU A 339 -18.61 3.81 -1.92
N VAL A 340 -19.15 3.70 -0.71
CA VAL A 340 -20.59 3.48 -0.45
C VAL A 340 -21.44 4.75 -0.64
N GLY A 341 -20.88 5.82 -1.22
CA GLY A 341 -21.62 7.01 -1.66
C GLY A 341 -21.81 8.11 -0.62
N MET A 342 -21.31 7.92 0.60
CA MET A 342 -21.37 8.94 1.67
C MET A 342 -20.05 9.67 1.83
N LYS A 343 -20.11 10.92 2.29
CA LYS A 343 -18.93 11.63 2.78
C LYS A 343 -18.65 11.24 4.23
N SER A 344 -17.37 11.28 4.59
CA SER A 344 -16.92 11.09 5.97
C SER A 344 -15.74 12.00 6.22
N ARG A 345 -15.62 12.54 7.43
CA ARG A 345 -14.43 13.27 7.85
C ARG A 345 -13.50 12.32 8.59
N GLY A 346 -12.23 12.31 8.21
CA GLY A 346 -11.18 11.57 8.88
C GLY A 346 -9.97 12.45 9.12
N VAL A 347 -9.34 12.28 10.28
CA VAL A 347 -8.03 12.87 10.58
C VAL A 347 -7.00 11.75 10.62
N TYR A 348 -5.88 11.94 9.95
CA TYR A 348 -4.85 10.92 9.77
C TYR A 348 -3.49 11.43 10.23
N GLU A 349 -2.70 10.53 10.80
CA GLU A 349 -1.29 10.73 11.11
C GLU A 349 -0.46 9.74 10.31
N THR A 350 0.34 10.22 9.36
CA THR A 350 1.21 9.38 8.51
C THR A 350 2.64 9.96 8.46
N PRO A 351 3.37 10.03 9.60
CA PRO A 351 4.64 10.75 9.67
C PRO A 351 5.71 10.16 8.75
N GLY A 352 6.03 8.87 8.89
CA GLY A 352 7.07 8.23 8.10
C GLY A 352 6.69 8.10 6.63
N GLY A 353 5.43 7.81 6.33
CA GLY A 353 4.92 7.79 4.97
C GLY A 353 4.99 9.13 4.26
N THR A 354 4.73 10.24 4.96
CA THR A 354 4.88 11.60 4.42
C THR A 354 6.34 11.90 4.05
N VAL A 355 7.29 11.50 4.90
CA VAL A 355 8.72 11.67 4.65
C VAL A 355 9.17 10.82 3.45
N MET A 356 8.75 9.55 3.38
CA MET A 356 9.07 8.67 2.26
C MET A 356 8.48 9.16 0.93
N ALA A 357 7.22 9.57 0.91
CA ALA A 357 6.56 10.10 -0.28
C ALA A 357 7.27 11.35 -0.82
N ALA A 358 7.68 12.25 0.08
CA ALA A 358 8.52 13.38 -0.29
C ALA A 358 9.86 12.92 -0.89
N ALA A 359 10.58 11.99 -0.26
CA ALA A 359 11.88 11.55 -0.79
C ALA A 359 11.76 10.91 -2.19
N VAL A 360 10.80 10.00 -2.39
CA VAL A 360 10.63 9.26 -3.66
C VAL A 360 10.27 10.21 -4.81
N ARG A 361 9.26 11.07 -4.62
CA ARG A 361 8.83 12.04 -5.64
C ARG A 361 9.99 12.94 -6.09
N GLU A 362 10.83 13.31 -5.15
CA GLU A 362 11.92 14.24 -5.41
C GLU A 362 13.06 13.57 -6.17
N LEU A 363 13.34 12.28 -5.92
CA LEU A 363 14.29 11.53 -6.72
C LEU A 363 13.76 11.22 -8.14
N GLU A 364 12.45 11.00 -8.28
CA GLU A 364 11.81 10.81 -9.59
C GLU A 364 12.00 12.02 -10.49
N SER A 365 11.94 13.24 -9.94
CA SER A 365 12.19 14.48 -10.71
C SER A 365 13.58 14.54 -11.35
N LEU A 366 14.54 13.79 -10.80
CA LEU A 366 15.91 13.70 -11.30
C LEU A 366 16.11 12.53 -12.28
N THR A 367 15.26 11.50 -12.23
CA THR A 367 15.52 10.18 -12.85
C THR A 367 14.50 9.75 -13.90
N LEU A 368 13.33 10.41 -13.96
CA LEU A 368 12.29 10.14 -14.95
C LEU A 368 12.25 11.26 -15.99
N ASP A 369 12.06 10.90 -17.26
CA ASP A 369 11.80 11.88 -18.31
C ASP A 369 10.40 12.50 -18.15
N ARG A 370 10.19 13.63 -18.82
CA ARG A 370 8.98 14.44 -18.70
C ARG A 370 7.70 13.66 -19.01
N GLU A 371 7.65 12.92 -20.11
CA GLU A 371 6.42 12.28 -20.56
C GLU A 371 6.10 11.05 -19.69
N THR A 372 7.12 10.29 -19.29
CA THR A 372 6.97 9.18 -18.34
C THR A 372 6.42 9.67 -17.00
N MET A 373 6.94 10.78 -16.47
CA MET A 373 6.45 11.36 -15.22
C MET A 373 4.97 11.79 -15.32
N GLN A 374 4.58 12.44 -16.42
CA GLN A 374 3.18 12.83 -16.64
C GLN A 374 2.23 11.62 -16.75
N TRP A 375 2.65 10.55 -17.44
CA TRP A 375 1.88 9.32 -17.53
C TRP A 375 1.77 8.59 -16.19
N LYS A 376 2.87 8.54 -15.42
CA LYS A 376 2.89 8.00 -14.07
C LYS A 376 1.87 8.69 -13.19
N ASP A 377 1.84 10.03 -13.18
CA ASP A 377 0.89 10.80 -12.36
C ASP A 377 -0.57 10.53 -12.73
N MET A 378 -0.89 10.38 -14.02
CA MET A 378 -2.24 10.00 -14.45
C MET A 378 -2.64 8.60 -13.94
N LEU A 379 -1.72 7.63 -14.00
CA LEU A 379 -1.97 6.28 -13.51
C LEU A 379 -2.05 6.23 -11.98
N ALA A 380 -1.28 7.05 -11.27
CA ALA A 380 -1.27 7.14 -9.82
C ALA A 380 -2.67 7.45 -9.24
N LEU A 381 -3.43 8.32 -9.92
CA LEU A 381 -4.81 8.65 -9.54
C LEU A 381 -5.72 7.42 -9.59
N LYS A 382 -5.66 6.66 -10.70
CA LYS A 382 -6.48 5.45 -10.85
C LYS A 382 -6.01 4.34 -9.91
N TYR A 383 -4.71 4.23 -9.69
CA TYR A 383 -4.12 3.28 -8.75
C TYR A 383 -4.67 3.51 -7.34
N ALA A 384 -4.66 4.78 -6.88
CA ALA A 384 -5.19 5.16 -5.57
C ALA A 384 -6.69 4.84 -5.43
N GLU A 385 -7.49 5.08 -6.48
CA GLU A 385 -8.92 4.73 -6.51
C GLU A 385 -9.14 3.21 -6.35
N LEU A 386 -8.39 2.38 -7.08
CA LEU A 386 -8.51 0.91 -7.01
C LEU A 386 -8.15 0.40 -5.61
N VAL A 387 -7.06 0.89 -5.01
CA VAL A 387 -6.66 0.51 -3.65
C VAL A 387 -7.70 0.97 -2.63
N TYR A 388 -8.17 2.21 -2.72
CA TYR A 388 -9.22 2.74 -1.84
C TYR A 388 -10.49 1.89 -1.90
N ALA A 389 -10.88 1.46 -3.10
CA ALA A 389 -12.07 0.65 -3.38
C ALA A 389 -11.91 -0.85 -3.06
N GLY A 390 -10.78 -1.29 -2.51
CA GLY A 390 -10.55 -2.70 -2.15
C GLY A 390 -10.22 -3.62 -3.31
N ARG A 391 -9.91 -3.06 -4.48
CA ARG A 391 -9.58 -3.79 -5.72
C ARG A 391 -8.08 -4.10 -5.79
N TRP A 392 -7.51 -4.57 -4.68
CA TRP A 392 -6.08 -4.86 -4.59
C TRP A 392 -5.70 -5.99 -5.55
N PHE A 393 -6.47 -7.08 -5.62
CA PHE A 393 -6.11 -8.24 -6.44
C PHE A 393 -6.56 -8.15 -7.90
N ASP A 394 -7.00 -6.97 -8.35
CA ASP A 394 -7.49 -6.77 -9.71
C ASP A 394 -6.37 -6.79 -10.74
N PRO A 395 -6.59 -7.41 -11.92
CA PRO A 395 -5.61 -7.45 -13.01
C PRO A 395 -5.13 -6.07 -13.47
N LEU A 396 -6.01 -5.06 -13.44
CA LEU A 396 -5.64 -3.69 -13.81
C LEU A 396 -4.60 -3.10 -12.86
N ARG A 397 -4.78 -3.27 -11.55
CA ARG A 397 -3.84 -2.78 -10.52
C ARG A 397 -2.52 -3.55 -10.60
N LEU A 398 -2.57 -4.88 -10.81
CA LEU A 398 -1.38 -5.70 -11.10
C LEU A 398 -0.60 -5.22 -12.32
N SER A 399 -1.31 -4.85 -13.39
CA SER A 399 -0.69 -4.35 -14.61
C SER A 399 -0.05 -2.97 -14.41
N MET A 400 -0.67 -2.11 -13.60
CA MET A 400 -0.09 -0.83 -13.21
C MET A 400 1.19 -1.03 -12.40
N ASP A 401 1.25 -1.99 -11.48
CA ASP A 401 2.49 -2.28 -10.74
C ASP A 401 3.64 -2.67 -11.66
N ALA A 402 3.39 -3.55 -12.63
CA ALA A 402 4.40 -3.93 -13.61
C ALA A 402 4.91 -2.71 -14.44
N PHE A 403 4.01 -1.78 -14.77
CA PHE A 403 4.39 -0.52 -15.41
C PHE A 403 5.24 0.35 -14.46
N MET A 404 4.79 0.57 -13.22
CA MET A 404 5.48 1.40 -12.24
C MET A 404 6.89 0.87 -11.94
N GLU A 405 7.03 -0.44 -11.72
CA GLU A 405 8.34 -1.10 -11.53
C GLU A 405 9.28 -0.88 -12.72
N LYS A 406 8.74 -0.96 -13.94
CA LYS A 406 9.54 -0.80 -15.14
C LYS A 406 10.08 0.63 -15.28
N ILE A 407 9.23 1.63 -15.04
CA ILE A 407 9.63 3.03 -15.23
C ILE A 407 10.52 3.55 -14.10
N THR A 408 10.38 3.05 -12.87
CA THR A 408 11.20 3.49 -11.73
C THR A 408 12.49 2.68 -11.54
N ALA A 409 12.86 1.79 -12.49
CA ALA A 409 14.06 0.96 -12.39
C ALA A 409 15.35 1.78 -12.22
N THR A 410 15.40 2.99 -12.76
CA THR A 410 16.53 3.94 -12.65
C THR A 410 16.38 4.93 -11.49
N THR A 411 15.27 4.92 -10.76
CA THR A 411 15.03 5.79 -9.60
C THR A 411 15.84 5.29 -8.40
N THR A 412 17.16 5.44 -8.48
CA THR A 412 18.13 5.01 -7.48
C THR A 412 19.06 6.17 -7.14
N GLY A 413 19.32 6.41 -5.85
CA GLY A 413 20.07 7.56 -5.38
C GLY A 413 19.76 7.92 -3.93
N SER A 414 19.95 9.19 -3.57
CA SER A 414 19.60 9.70 -2.24
C SER A 414 18.95 11.09 -2.30
N VAL A 415 18.08 11.36 -1.31
CA VAL A 415 17.47 12.68 -1.10
C VAL A 415 17.70 13.09 0.35
N THR A 416 18.30 14.26 0.56
CA THR A 416 18.40 14.87 1.88
C THR A 416 17.19 15.76 2.12
N LEU A 417 16.41 15.45 3.15
CA LEU A 417 15.26 16.21 3.62
C LEU A 417 15.61 17.00 4.88
N LYS A 418 15.00 18.16 5.04
CA LYS A 418 15.01 18.99 6.23
C LYS A 418 13.61 18.97 6.85
N LEU A 419 13.53 18.41 8.05
CA LEU A 419 12.31 18.25 8.83
C LEU A 419 12.23 19.38 9.86
N TYR A 420 11.11 20.10 9.87
CA TYR A 420 10.93 21.25 10.76
C TYR A 420 9.46 21.59 10.96
N LYS A 421 8.97 21.49 12.21
CA LYS A 421 7.64 21.99 12.63
C LYS A 421 6.52 21.70 11.62
N GLY A 422 6.25 20.42 11.40
CA GLY A 422 5.22 19.91 10.50
C GLY A 422 5.61 19.90 9.02
N SER A 423 6.77 20.46 8.66
CA SER A 423 7.20 20.60 7.27
C SER A 423 8.31 19.63 6.90
N VAL A 424 8.22 19.12 5.67
CA VAL A 424 9.28 18.38 4.97
C VAL A 424 9.75 19.23 3.79
N THR A 425 11.02 19.62 3.78
CA THR A 425 11.62 20.40 2.68
C THR A 425 12.84 19.68 2.13
N VAL A 426 13.08 19.77 0.81
CA VAL A 426 14.25 19.11 0.22
C VAL A 426 15.48 20.00 0.35
N ALA A 427 16.56 19.44 0.88
CA ALA A 427 17.86 20.09 0.97
C ALA A 427 18.76 19.73 -0.21
N SER A 428 18.80 18.47 -0.64
CA SER A 428 19.57 18.04 -1.81
C SER A 428 19.07 16.71 -2.39
N ARG A 429 19.47 16.41 -3.63
CA ARG A 429 19.15 15.17 -4.35
C ARG A 429 20.41 14.70 -5.10
N LYS A 430 20.67 13.40 -5.15
CA LYS A 430 21.80 12.83 -5.91
C LYS A 430 21.37 11.50 -6.53
N SER A 431 21.76 11.26 -7.78
CA SER A 431 21.53 9.98 -8.45
C SER A 431 22.63 9.70 -9.48
N PRO A 432 23.12 8.45 -9.57
CA PRO A 432 23.94 8.02 -10.71
C PRO A 432 23.16 7.95 -12.03
N TYR A 433 21.83 8.04 -12.00
CA TYR A 433 20.93 8.03 -13.16
C TYR A 433 20.27 9.39 -13.40
N SER A 434 20.93 10.48 -12.95
CA SER A 434 20.42 11.84 -13.14
C SER A 434 20.27 12.17 -14.63
N LEU A 435 19.07 12.58 -15.02
CA LEU A 435 18.77 13.20 -16.30
C LEU A 435 19.05 14.71 -16.28
N TYR A 436 19.20 15.31 -15.09
CA TYR A 436 19.68 16.68 -14.95
C TYR A 436 21.17 16.75 -15.31
N ARG A 437 21.49 17.71 -16.18
CA ARG A 437 22.82 17.96 -16.75
C ARG A 437 23.13 19.45 -16.67
N GLU A 438 23.98 19.82 -15.71
CA GLU A 438 24.37 21.22 -15.47
C GLU A 438 25.02 21.86 -16.71
N ASP A 439 25.81 21.09 -17.44
CA ASP A 439 26.49 21.51 -18.68
C ASP A 439 25.54 21.78 -19.86
N ILE A 440 24.27 21.39 -19.75
CA ILE A 440 23.21 21.74 -20.71
C ILE A 440 22.31 22.85 -20.16
N SER A 441 22.05 22.87 -18.85
CA SER A 441 21.10 23.80 -18.23
C SER A 441 21.70 25.14 -17.80
N SER A 442 23.03 25.25 -17.73
CA SER A 442 23.71 26.49 -17.37
C SER A 442 23.43 27.62 -18.35
N PHE A 443 23.46 28.86 -17.86
CA PHE A 443 23.39 30.07 -18.70
C PHE A 443 24.73 30.39 -19.39
N GLU A 444 25.80 29.70 -19.00
CA GLU A 444 27.10 29.81 -19.65
C GLU A 444 27.07 29.11 -21.01
N ASN A 445 27.88 29.60 -21.97
CA ASN A 445 27.91 29.05 -23.31
C ASN A 445 28.39 27.59 -23.30
N GLY A 446 27.48 26.65 -23.54
CA GLY A 446 27.78 25.23 -23.73
C GLY A 446 27.72 24.83 -25.21
N GLU A 447 28.55 23.88 -25.63
CA GLU A 447 28.61 23.39 -27.02
C GLU A 447 27.48 22.40 -27.37
N ILE A 448 26.72 21.93 -26.37
CA ILE A 448 25.74 20.83 -26.53
C ILE A 448 24.37 21.34 -27.00
N TYR A 449 23.97 22.56 -26.61
CA TYR A 449 22.63 23.11 -26.89
C TYR A 449 22.73 24.36 -27.77
N ASP A 450 22.30 24.26 -29.04
CA ASP A 450 22.19 25.40 -29.93
C ASP A 450 20.90 26.18 -29.65
N GLN A 451 21.03 27.41 -29.15
CA GLN A 451 19.89 28.26 -28.85
C GLN A 451 19.10 28.67 -30.11
N ALA A 452 19.72 28.67 -31.29
CA ALA A 452 19.06 29.04 -32.54
C ALA A 452 17.96 28.03 -32.94
N ASP A 453 18.11 26.76 -32.59
CA ASP A 453 17.13 25.71 -32.90
C ASP A 453 15.76 25.97 -32.24
N ALA A 454 15.74 26.70 -31.12
CA ALA A 454 14.52 27.03 -30.39
C ALA A 454 13.52 27.82 -31.25
N GLU A 455 13.99 28.68 -32.17
CA GLU A 455 13.10 29.45 -33.05
C GLU A 455 12.31 28.53 -33.98
N GLY A 456 12.99 27.57 -34.63
CA GLY A 456 12.37 26.58 -35.49
C GLY A 456 11.39 25.70 -34.72
N PHE A 457 11.80 25.23 -33.54
CA PHE A 457 10.94 24.44 -32.66
C PHE A 457 9.66 25.19 -32.28
N ILE A 458 9.76 26.44 -31.81
CA ILE A 458 8.61 27.24 -31.38
C ILE A 458 7.64 27.50 -32.55
N ARG A 459 8.17 27.81 -33.74
CA ARG A 459 7.35 28.02 -34.94
C ARG A 459 6.53 26.78 -35.31
N LEU A 460 7.14 25.59 -35.22
CA LEU A 460 6.46 24.32 -35.53
C LEU A 460 5.50 23.88 -34.42
N TYR A 461 5.96 23.88 -33.17
CA TYR A 461 5.16 23.47 -32.01
C TYR A 461 3.95 24.39 -31.78
N GLY A 462 4.14 25.70 -31.98
CA GLY A 462 3.09 26.72 -31.84
C GLY A 462 2.15 26.85 -33.04
N LEU A 463 2.38 26.13 -34.14
CA LEU A 463 1.60 26.26 -35.36
C LEU A 463 0.10 26.05 -35.15
N PRO A 464 -0.39 25.01 -34.42
CA PRO A 464 -1.82 24.85 -34.18
C PRO A 464 -2.44 26.05 -33.43
N THR A 465 -1.73 26.59 -32.45
CA THR A 465 -2.16 27.79 -31.69
C THR A 465 -2.26 29.01 -32.62
N ARG A 466 -1.29 29.20 -33.51
CA ARG A 466 -1.29 30.28 -34.48
C ARG A 466 -2.46 30.16 -35.47
N VAL A 467 -2.72 28.97 -36.00
CA VAL A 467 -3.82 28.71 -36.93
C VAL A 467 -5.18 29.01 -36.29
N ARG A 468 -5.40 28.58 -35.04
CA ARG A 468 -6.64 28.91 -34.31
C ARG A 468 -6.85 30.42 -34.20
N ALA A 469 -5.80 31.15 -33.82
CA ALA A 469 -5.87 32.61 -33.71
C ALA A 469 -6.07 33.32 -35.07
N MET A 470 -5.54 32.75 -36.17
CA MET A 470 -5.78 33.26 -37.52
C MET A 470 -7.25 33.10 -37.92
N LEU A 471 -7.84 31.94 -37.65
CA LEU A 471 -9.26 31.70 -37.89
C LEU A 471 -10.15 32.68 -37.11
N GLU A 472 -9.87 32.90 -35.82
CA GLU A 472 -10.61 33.87 -34.98
C GLU A 472 -10.51 35.31 -35.50
N LYS A 473 -9.42 35.65 -36.20
CA LYS A 473 -9.18 36.98 -36.80
C LYS A 473 -9.59 37.08 -38.26
N GLY A 474 -10.00 35.98 -38.89
CA GLY A 474 -10.32 35.93 -40.32
C GLY A 474 -9.13 36.18 -41.25
N ILE A 475 -7.92 35.74 -40.86
CA ILE A 475 -6.68 35.82 -41.66
C ILE A 475 -6.49 34.56 -42.51
#